data_AF-A0A7W1CIF0-F1
#
_entry.id   AF-A0A7W1CIF0-F1
#
_cell.length_a   1.000
_cell.length_b   1.000
_cell.length_c   1.000
_cell.angle_alpha   90.00
_cell.angle_beta   90.00
_cell.angle_gamma   90.00
#
_symmetry.space_group_name_H-M   'P 1'
#
loop_
_entity.id
_entity.type
_entity.pdbx_description
1 polymer ?
#
loop_
_entity_poly.entity_id
_entity_poly.type
_entity_poly.pdbx_seq_one_letter_code
_entity_poly.pdbx_strand_id
1 'polypeptide(L)'
;MSSDLNSYVKPTSFYTGWSYMAPYLTPPVAASLAIVPVYYGFNAKSHLQRGMNIPKLGCKVRLLEGIKAAPVIGGIVGTQMLTQAFVEWATADVLKKGSFTSMLFGAVFVGAISAPCLAAFNGRTVGMSFGQSVKELSSKPKQGMAIVARETSFLFSLRISNPLGTQMKAIFGDNSAVDYAAAGISGAVGSLIGHPFDTALTLSQANQDVVMKQLMRGAFTKAVTVGLFSICYKSISQVLMGVEKKGK
;
A
#
# COMPACT_ATOMS: atom_id res chain seq x y z
N MET A 1 -6.36 -21.30 -26.70
CA MET A 1 -7.17 -22.43 -26.20
C MET A 1 -7.40 -22.15 -24.73
N SER A 2 -8.48 -21.47 -24.35
CA SER A 2 -9.87 -21.96 -24.24
C SER A 2 -10.00 -23.15 -23.28
N SER A 3 -10.98 -22.99 -22.38
CA SER A 3 -11.72 -24.00 -21.60
C SER A 3 -10.93 -24.78 -20.55
N ASP A 4 -11.05 -24.37 -19.28
CA ASP A 4 -11.34 -25.27 -18.15
C ASP A 4 -11.81 -24.47 -16.91
N LEU A 5 -12.93 -23.76 -17.08
CA LEU A 5 -13.55 -22.94 -16.03
C LEU A 5 -15.03 -23.29 -15.80
N ASN A 6 -15.42 -24.55 -16.10
CA ASN A 6 -16.78 -25.05 -15.93
C ASN A 6 -16.81 -26.44 -15.29
N SER A 7 -16.42 -26.54 -14.01
CA SER A 7 -16.97 -27.57 -13.14
C SER A 7 -17.84 -26.91 -12.07
N TYR A 8 -19.13 -27.23 -12.18
CA TYR A 8 -20.28 -26.60 -11.56
C TYR A 8 -20.30 -26.75 -10.03
N VAL A 9 -20.26 -25.61 -9.33
CA VAL A 9 -20.99 -25.43 -8.07
C VAL A 9 -22.10 -24.45 -8.40
N LYS A 10 -23.38 -24.86 -8.27
CA LYS A 10 -24.51 -23.93 -8.43
C LYS A 10 -24.34 -22.81 -7.39
N PRO A 11 -24.06 -21.56 -7.79
CA PRO A 11 -23.94 -20.48 -6.83
C PRO A 11 -25.35 -20.14 -6.35
N THR A 12 -25.61 -20.28 -5.06
CA THR A 12 -26.71 -19.55 -4.42
C THR A 12 -26.52 -18.06 -4.69
N SER A 13 -27.57 -17.31 -5.04
CA SER A 13 -27.51 -15.97 -5.65
C SER A 13 -26.61 -14.93 -4.93
N PHE A 14 -26.34 -15.11 -3.63
CA PHE A 14 -25.38 -14.31 -2.85
C PHE A 14 -23.91 -14.51 -3.29
N TYR A 15 -23.51 -15.73 -3.68
CA TYR A 15 -22.15 -16.06 -4.11
C TYR A 15 -21.78 -15.41 -5.46
N THR A 16 -22.76 -15.22 -6.34
CA THR A 16 -22.56 -14.52 -7.63
C THR A 16 -22.28 -13.03 -7.46
N GLY A 17 -22.94 -12.36 -6.52
CA GLY A 17 -22.71 -10.94 -6.25
C GLY A 17 -21.36 -10.67 -5.58
N TRP A 18 -21.03 -11.43 -4.54
CA TRP A 18 -19.75 -11.27 -3.84
C TRP A 18 -18.56 -11.58 -4.75
N SER A 19 -18.61 -12.65 -5.54
CA SER A 19 -17.51 -13.01 -6.46
C SER A 19 -17.20 -11.90 -7.48
N TYR A 20 -18.22 -11.14 -7.91
CA TYR A 20 -18.05 -9.99 -8.80
C TYR A 20 -17.48 -8.76 -8.07
N MET A 21 -17.91 -8.49 -6.85
CA MET A 21 -17.52 -7.29 -6.09
C MET A 21 -16.21 -7.47 -5.30
N ALA A 22 -15.90 -8.69 -4.86
CA ALA A 22 -14.77 -9.00 -3.97
C ALA A 22 -13.42 -8.51 -4.49
N PRO A 23 -13.08 -8.60 -5.81
CA PRO A 23 -11.81 -8.08 -6.31
C PRO A 23 -11.63 -6.57 -6.11
N TYR A 24 -12.74 -5.82 -6.08
CA TYR A 24 -12.74 -4.35 -5.95
C TYR A 24 -12.88 -3.89 -4.50
N LEU A 25 -13.62 -4.64 -3.68
CA LEU A 25 -13.88 -4.28 -2.28
C LEU A 25 -12.88 -4.88 -1.30
N THR A 26 -12.33 -6.06 -1.59
CA THR A 26 -11.38 -6.72 -0.68
C THR A 26 -10.18 -5.84 -0.37
N PRO A 27 -9.50 -5.24 -1.35
CA PRO A 27 -8.30 -4.46 -1.07
C PRO A 27 -8.51 -3.24 -0.16
N PRO A 28 -9.47 -2.33 -0.39
CA PRO A 28 -9.68 -1.20 0.51
C PRO A 28 -10.15 -1.64 1.90
N VAL A 29 -10.99 -2.69 2.00
CA VAL A 29 -11.44 -3.21 3.30
C VAL A 29 -10.27 -3.86 4.06
N ALA A 30 -9.48 -4.69 3.38
CA ALA A 30 -8.32 -5.34 3.97
C ALA A 30 -7.28 -4.33 4.44
N ALA A 31 -7.02 -3.27 3.68
CA ALA A 31 -6.12 -2.19 4.08
C ALA A 31 -6.64 -1.41 5.29
N SER A 32 -7.94 -1.11 5.32
CA SER A 32 -8.60 -0.42 6.44
C SER A 32 -8.46 -1.21 7.75
N LEU A 33 -8.63 -2.53 7.69
CA LEU A 33 -8.52 -3.37 8.88
C LEU A 33 -7.05 -3.63 9.25
N ALA A 34 -6.17 -3.79 8.25
CA ALA A 34 -4.75 -4.07 8.47
C ALA A 34 -3.98 -2.91 9.10
N ILE A 35 -4.41 -1.65 8.89
CA ILE A 35 -3.71 -0.50 9.49
C ILE A 35 -3.90 -0.41 11.00
N VAL A 36 -5.05 -0.85 11.53
CA VAL A 36 -5.42 -0.65 12.94
C VAL A 36 -4.34 -1.11 13.94
N PRO A 37 -3.83 -2.36 13.87
CA PRO A 37 -2.82 -2.82 14.84
C PRO A 37 -1.44 -2.19 14.67
N VAL A 38 -1.14 -1.61 13.51
CA VAL A 38 0.21 -1.14 13.14
C VAL A 38 0.30 0.38 13.02
N TYR A 39 -0.80 1.11 13.14
CA TYR A 39 -0.87 2.56 12.96
C TYR A 39 0.13 3.33 13.84
N TYR A 40 0.29 2.89 15.09
CA TYR A 40 1.26 3.49 16.01
C TYR A 40 2.69 3.45 15.47
N GLY A 41 3.07 2.41 14.72
CA GLY A 41 4.38 2.33 14.07
C GLY A 41 4.59 3.42 13.02
N PHE A 42 3.54 3.80 12.29
CA PHE A 42 3.57 4.93 11.35
C PHE A 42 3.69 6.28 12.08
N ASN A 43 2.99 6.44 13.21
CA ASN A 43 3.15 7.62 14.08
C ASN A 43 4.57 7.71 14.66
N ALA A 44 5.11 6.61 15.18
CA ALA A 44 6.46 6.53 15.71
C ALA A 44 7.51 6.85 14.64
N LYS A 45 7.36 6.30 13.42
CA LYS A 45 8.19 6.63 12.26
C LYS A 45 8.17 8.14 11.98
N SER A 46 6.99 8.76 11.90
CA SER A 46 6.86 10.19 11.61
C SER A 46 7.57 11.06 12.66
N HIS A 47 7.46 10.73 13.94
CA HIS A 47 8.17 11.43 15.02
C HIS A 47 9.69 11.28 14.90
N LEU A 48 10.17 10.05 14.65
CA LEU A 48 11.59 9.79 14.43
C LEU A 48 12.14 10.57 13.24
N GLN A 49 11.43 10.59 12.10
CA GLN A 49 11.82 11.34 10.90
C GLN A 49 11.99 12.83 11.20
N ARG A 50 11.11 13.42 12.01
CA ARG A 50 11.14 14.84 12.44
C ARG A 50 12.12 15.14 13.57
N GLY A 51 12.84 14.12 14.03
CA GLY A 51 13.78 14.22 15.13
C GLY A 51 13.16 14.37 16.51
N MET A 52 11.87 14.07 16.65
CA MET A 52 11.13 14.18 17.90
C MET A 52 11.13 12.85 18.67
N ASN A 53 10.79 12.93 19.95
CA ASN A 53 10.57 11.74 20.78
C ASN A 53 9.29 11.01 20.35
N ILE A 54 9.32 9.68 20.39
CA ILE A 54 8.13 8.86 20.12
C ILE A 54 7.11 9.07 21.24
N PRO A 55 5.85 9.39 20.94
CA PRO A 55 4.84 9.65 21.96
C PRO A 55 4.52 8.37 22.72
N LYS A 56 4.59 8.42 24.05
CA LYS A 56 4.24 7.28 24.92
C LYS A 56 2.73 7.17 25.06
N LEU A 57 2.09 6.58 24.05
CA LEU A 57 0.64 6.36 24.05
C LEU A 57 0.29 5.02 24.70
N GLY A 58 -0.82 4.96 25.45
CA GLY A 58 -1.38 3.71 25.96
C GLY A 58 -2.01 2.86 24.85
N CYS A 59 -2.12 1.54 25.06
CA CYS A 59 -2.59 0.60 24.04
C CYS A 59 -3.98 0.96 23.48
N LYS A 60 -4.92 1.36 24.34
CA LYS A 60 -6.27 1.80 23.92
C LYS A 60 -6.23 3.00 22.97
N VAL A 61 -5.37 3.98 23.25
CA VAL A 61 -5.22 5.18 22.40
C VAL A 61 -4.64 4.81 21.05
N ARG A 62 -3.63 3.93 21.02
CA ARG A 62 -3.01 3.45 19.78
C ARG A 62 -4.01 2.76 18.86
N LEU A 63 -4.85 1.89 19.42
CA LEU A 63 -5.90 1.21 18.65
C LEU A 63 -6.96 2.21 18.16
N LEU A 64 -7.38 3.15 19.00
CA LEU A 64 -8.36 4.16 18.62
C LEU A 64 -7.85 5.06 17.49
N GLU A 65 -6.58 5.47 17.53
CA GLU A 65 -5.95 6.20 16.43
C GLU A 65 -5.92 5.38 15.13
N GLY A 66 -5.62 4.08 15.23
CA GLY A 66 -5.69 3.16 14.09
C GLY A 66 -7.09 3.04 13.49
N ILE A 67 -8.13 2.93 14.34
CA ILE A 67 -9.53 2.90 13.91
C ILE A 67 -9.92 4.21 13.21
N LYS A 68 -9.48 5.36 13.75
CA LYS A 68 -9.72 6.67 13.12
C LYS A 68 -9.04 6.81 11.76
N ALA A 69 -7.85 6.22 11.60
CA ALA A 69 -7.12 6.25 10.34
C ALA A 69 -7.64 5.24 9.30
N ALA A 70 -8.30 4.17 9.73
CA ALA A 70 -8.74 3.08 8.86
C ALA A 70 -9.53 3.51 7.61
N PRO A 71 -10.58 4.36 7.71
CA PRO A 71 -11.35 4.77 6.53
C PRO A 71 -10.50 5.53 5.50
N VAL A 72 -9.58 6.36 5.99
CA VAL A 72 -8.67 7.16 5.15
C VAL A 72 -7.72 6.24 4.38
N ILE A 73 -7.12 5.27 5.06
CA ILE A 73 -6.23 4.29 4.42
C ILE A 73 -6.98 3.40 3.42
N GLY A 74 -8.19 2.98 3.76
CA GLY A 74 -9.06 2.24 2.84
C GLY A 74 -9.36 3.03 1.57
N GLY A 75 -9.76 4.30 1.71
CA GLY A 75 -10.02 5.19 0.58
C GLY A 75 -8.81 5.38 -0.32
N ILE A 76 -7.63 5.56 0.28
CA ILE A 76 -6.35 5.65 -0.44
C ILE A 76 -6.11 4.38 -1.27
N VAL A 77 -6.12 3.20 -0.63
CA VAL A 77 -5.81 1.94 -1.32
C VAL A 77 -6.86 1.62 -2.39
N GLY A 78 -8.14 1.85 -2.12
CA GLY A 78 -9.21 1.67 -3.11
C GLY A 78 -9.03 2.57 -4.33
N THR A 79 -8.69 3.85 -4.10
CA THR A 79 -8.40 4.79 -5.19
C THR A 79 -7.20 4.35 -6.02
N GLN A 80 -6.13 3.89 -5.36
CA GLN A 80 -4.93 3.40 -6.02
C GLN A 80 -5.23 2.20 -6.93
N MET A 81 -6.07 1.27 -6.48
CA MET A 81 -6.43 0.09 -7.27
C MET A 81 -7.32 0.41 -8.47
N LEU A 82 -8.32 1.29 -8.30
CA LEU A 82 -9.13 1.75 -9.42
C LEU A 82 -8.28 2.50 -10.45
N THR A 83 -7.38 3.35 -9.99
CA THR A 83 -6.45 4.08 -10.84
C THR A 83 -5.51 3.12 -11.57
N GLN A 84 -4.92 2.15 -10.87
CA GLN A 84 -4.07 1.15 -11.49
C GLN A 84 -4.81 0.33 -12.56
N ALA A 85 -6.03 -0.12 -12.27
CA ALA A 85 -6.85 -0.86 -13.23
C ALA A 85 -7.16 -0.02 -14.48
N PHE A 86 -7.50 1.26 -14.30
CA PHE A 86 -7.73 2.18 -15.41
C PHE A 86 -6.48 2.40 -16.26
N VAL A 87 -5.31 2.58 -15.62
CA VAL A 87 -4.04 2.79 -16.32
C VAL A 87 -3.61 1.54 -17.07
N GLU A 88 -3.72 0.37 -16.44
CA GLU A 88 -3.44 -0.91 -17.09
C GLU A 88 -4.36 -1.15 -18.29
N TRP A 89 -5.64 -0.79 -18.20
CA TRP A 89 -6.58 -0.84 -19.31
C TRP A 89 -6.18 0.14 -20.44
N ALA A 90 -5.93 1.40 -20.10
CA ALA A 90 -5.60 2.44 -21.07
C ALA A 90 -4.24 2.25 -21.76
N THR A 91 -3.32 1.52 -21.12
CA THR A 91 -1.96 1.27 -21.63
C THR A 91 -1.74 -0.15 -22.14
N ALA A 92 -2.77 -1.00 -22.10
CA ALA A 92 -2.70 -2.42 -22.47
C ALA A 92 -2.17 -2.66 -23.89
N ASP A 93 -2.47 -1.75 -24.82
CA ASP A 93 -2.09 -1.87 -26.23
C ASP A 93 -0.73 -1.22 -26.55
N VAL A 94 -0.25 -0.30 -25.70
CA VAL A 94 0.94 0.51 -25.95
C VAL A 94 2.17 -0.06 -25.26
N LEU A 95 1.99 -0.71 -24.11
CA LEU A 95 3.09 -1.26 -23.32
C LEU A 95 3.15 -2.78 -23.46
N LYS A 96 4.26 -3.31 -23.98
CA LYS A 96 4.55 -4.76 -23.90
C LYS A 96 4.41 -5.21 -22.43
N LYS A 97 3.40 -6.03 -22.16
CA LYS A 97 3.15 -6.63 -20.84
C LYS A 97 4.43 -7.30 -20.34
N GLY A 98 4.93 -6.87 -19.18
CA GLY A 98 6.03 -7.52 -18.48
C GLY A 98 7.41 -6.88 -18.61
N SER A 99 7.60 -5.80 -19.38
CA SER A 99 8.89 -5.10 -19.38
C SER A 99 9.08 -4.23 -18.13
N PHE A 100 10.31 -4.15 -17.61
CA PHE A 100 10.64 -3.31 -16.45
C PHE A 100 10.25 -1.84 -16.68
N THR A 101 10.38 -1.35 -17.91
CA THR A 101 10.03 0.02 -18.30
C THR A 101 8.52 0.27 -18.26
N SER A 102 7.69 -0.66 -18.77
CA SER A 102 6.24 -0.53 -18.66
C SER A 102 5.77 -0.59 -17.20
N MET A 103 6.47 -1.41 -16.41
CA MET A 103 6.25 -1.51 -14.98
C MET A 103 6.53 -0.19 -14.23
N LEU A 104 7.67 0.45 -14.52
CA LEU A 104 8.07 1.72 -13.92
C LEU A 104 7.11 2.85 -14.35
N PHE A 105 6.78 2.92 -15.64
CA PHE A 105 5.93 3.96 -16.18
C PHE A 105 4.51 3.90 -15.61
N GLY A 106 3.94 2.69 -15.50
CA GLY A 106 2.65 2.48 -14.85
C GLY A 106 2.68 2.90 -13.38
N ALA A 107 3.76 2.60 -12.66
CA ALA A 107 3.89 2.99 -11.25
C ALA A 107 4.02 4.51 -11.05
N VAL A 108 4.78 5.19 -11.91
CA VAL A 108 4.90 6.65 -11.91
C VAL A 108 3.56 7.31 -12.23
N PHE A 109 2.85 6.80 -13.24
CA PHE A 109 1.58 7.38 -13.68
C PHE A 109 0.45 7.16 -12.65
N VAL A 110 0.36 5.96 -12.06
CA VAL A 110 -0.52 5.69 -10.92
C VAL A 110 -0.15 6.57 -9.73
N GLY A 111 1.15 6.72 -9.43
CA GLY A 111 1.64 7.63 -8.40
C GLY A 111 1.22 9.08 -8.65
N ALA A 112 1.29 9.55 -9.90
CA ALA A 112 0.94 10.91 -10.27
C ALA A 112 -0.57 11.19 -10.15
N ILE A 113 -1.41 10.24 -10.55
CA ILE A 113 -2.88 10.36 -10.43
C ILE A 113 -3.35 10.18 -8.99
N SER A 114 -2.74 9.25 -8.26
CA SER A 114 -3.10 9.01 -6.86
C SER A 114 -2.57 10.10 -5.92
N ALA A 115 -1.54 10.86 -6.30
CA ALA A 115 -0.97 11.92 -5.47
C ALA A 115 -1.98 13.00 -5.03
N PRO A 116 -2.84 13.56 -5.93
CA PRO A 116 -3.96 14.42 -5.55
C PRO A 116 -4.93 13.83 -4.53
N CYS A 117 -5.33 12.57 -4.71
CA CYS A 117 -6.21 11.88 -3.78
C CYS A 117 -5.50 11.64 -2.43
N LEU A 118 -4.24 11.21 -2.46
CA LEU A 118 -3.39 11.04 -1.27
C LEU A 118 -3.19 12.34 -0.51
N ALA A 119 -3.04 13.47 -1.21
CA ALA A 119 -2.99 14.77 -0.58
C ALA A 119 -4.30 15.05 0.15
N ALA A 120 -5.46 14.95 -0.53
CA ALA A 120 -6.81 15.10 0.02
C ALA A 120 -7.04 14.28 1.32
N PHE A 121 -6.53 13.05 1.36
CA PHE A 121 -6.70 12.13 2.47
C PHE A 121 -5.68 12.30 3.63
N ASN A 122 -4.47 12.83 3.39
CA ASN A 122 -3.40 12.93 4.41
C ASN A 122 -3.52 14.11 5.42
N GLY A 123 -4.70 14.72 5.59
CA GLY A 123 -4.89 15.73 6.65
C GLY A 123 -4.40 17.15 6.33
N ARG A 124 -3.50 17.35 5.37
CA ARG A 124 -3.06 18.70 4.93
C ARG A 124 -4.13 19.49 4.19
N THR A 125 -5.15 18.80 3.72
CA THR A 125 -6.23 19.28 2.83
C THR A 125 -7.58 18.74 3.30
N VAL A 126 -7.71 18.25 4.54
CA VAL A 126 -9.04 17.91 5.09
C VAL A 126 -9.88 19.19 5.10
N GLY A 127 -10.87 19.24 4.21
CA GLY A 127 -11.69 20.43 3.93
C GLY A 127 -11.40 21.14 2.59
N MET A 128 -10.39 20.70 1.83
CA MET A 128 -10.09 21.21 0.49
C MET A 128 -10.73 20.35 -0.59
N SER A 129 -11.23 20.97 -1.65
CA SER A 129 -11.76 20.26 -2.82
C SER A 129 -10.64 19.56 -3.61
N PHE A 130 -11.00 18.61 -4.47
CA PHE A 130 -10.04 17.93 -5.35
C PHE A 130 -9.20 18.93 -6.17
N GLY A 131 -9.84 19.94 -6.76
CA GLY A 131 -9.15 20.99 -7.52
C GLY A 131 -8.18 21.83 -6.67
N GLN A 132 -8.51 22.09 -5.40
CA GLN A 132 -7.60 22.76 -4.46
C GLN A 132 -6.42 21.86 -4.09
N SER A 133 -6.64 20.56 -3.89
CA SER A 133 -5.57 19.59 -3.63
C SER A 133 -4.61 19.46 -4.83
N VAL A 134 -5.14 19.46 -6.05
CA VAL A 134 -4.35 19.50 -7.29
C VAL A 134 -3.55 20.80 -7.36
N LYS A 135 -4.19 21.95 -7.14
CA LYS A 135 -3.53 23.26 -7.17
C LYS A 135 -2.40 23.37 -6.13
N GLU A 136 -2.62 22.83 -4.93
CA GLU A 136 -1.63 22.79 -3.85
C GLU A 136 -0.46 21.83 -4.16
N LEU A 137 -0.72 20.70 -4.82
CA LEU A 137 0.33 19.81 -5.31
C LEU A 137 1.14 20.44 -6.45
N SER A 138 0.46 21.14 -7.38
CA SER A 138 1.09 21.87 -8.47
C SER A 138 1.95 23.02 -7.96
N SER A 139 1.55 23.68 -6.86
CA SER A 139 2.35 24.74 -6.23
C SER A 139 3.53 24.20 -5.42
N LYS A 140 3.52 22.90 -5.06
CA LYS A 140 4.56 22.22 -4.28
C LYS A 140 5.08 20.97 -5.01
N PRO A 141 5.73 21.12 -6.19
CA PRO A 141 6.15 20.00 -7.04
C PRO A 141 7.07 19.00 -6.32
N LYS A 142 7.87 19.46 -5.36
CA LYS A 142 8.71 18.59 -4.51
C LYS A 142 7.89 17.58 -3.68
N GLN A 143 6.71 17.98 -3.18
CA GLN A 143 5.83 17.11 -2.41
C GLN A 143 5.12 16.12 -3.33
N GLY A 144 4.67 16.57 -4.51
CA GLY A 144 4.14 15.70 -5.54
C GLY A 144 5.13 14.62 -5.97
N MET A 145 6.36 15.01 -6.31
CA MET A 145 7.41 14.04 -6.68
C MET A 145 7.73 13.05 -5.56
N ALA A 146 7.76 13.49 -4.30
CA ALA A 146 8.03 12.58 -3.19
C ALA A 146 6.88 11.59 -2.94
N ILE A 147 5.62 12.00 -3.16
CA ILE A 147 4.47 11.08 -3.14
C ILE A 147 4.58 10.08 -4.30
N VAL A 148 4.85 10.54 -5.52
CA VAL A 148 5.04 9.66 -6.69
C VAL A 148 6.17 8.67 -6.45
N ALA A 149 7.32 9.11 -5.92
CA ALA A 149 8.45 8.25 -5.61
C ALA A 149 8.13 7.21 -4.52
N ARG A 150 7.38 7.61 -3.48
CA ARG A 150 6.87 6.72 -2.44
C ARG A 150 5.97 5.63 -3.03
N GLU A 151 4.97 6.02 -3.82
CA GLU A 151 4.01 5.08 -4.42
C GLU A 151 4.68 4.17 -5.45
N THR A 152 5.62 4.70 -6.23
CA THR A 152 6.44 3.91 -7.16
C THR A 152 7.24 2.86 -6.40
N SER A 153 7.83 3.22 -5.25
CA SER A 153 8.58 2.29 -4.40
C SER A 153 7.67 1.22 -3.79
N PHE A 154 6.45 1.58 -3.39
CA PHE A 154 5.45 0.64 -2.89
C PHE A 154 5.00 -0.35 -3.97
N LEU A 155 4.63 0.12 -5.17
CA LEU A 155 4.26 -0.73 -6.29
C LEU A 155 5.42 -1.64 -6.73
N PHE A 156 6.64 -1.11 -6.75
CA PHE A 156 7.85 -1.89 -7.02
C PHE A 156 7.99 -3.04 -6.02
N SER A 157 7.70 -2.80 -4.74
CA SER A 157 7.76 -3.84 -3.71
C SER A 157 6.74 -4.96 -3.89
N LEU A 158 5.51 -4.63 -4.31
CA LEU A 158 4.48 -5.62 -4.62
C LEU A 158 4.87 -6.45 -5.85
N ARG A 159 5.64 -5.89 -6.78
CA ARG A 159 6.13 -6.65 -7.93
C ARG A 159 7.29 -7.58 -7.59
N ILE A 160 8.12 -7.22 -6.60
CA ILE A 160 9.16 -8.12 -6.07
C ILE A 160 8.57 -9.22 -5.18
N SER A 161 7.42 -8.99 -4.53
CA SER A 161 6.85 -9.96 -3.58
C SER A 161 6.52 -11.31 -4.22
N ASN A 162 6.08 -11.33 -5.49
CA ASN A 162 5.74 -12.56 -6.20
C ASN A 162 6.98 -13.44 -6.49
N PRO A 163 8.04 -12.96 -7.18
CA PRO A 163 9.25 -13.75 -7.38
C PRO A 163 9.94 -14.11 -6.05
N LEU A 164 9.92 -13.22 -5.06
CA LEU A 164 10.41 -13.52 -3.71
C LEU A 164 9.62 -14.68 -3.08
N GLY A 165 8.29 -14.66 -3.18
CA GLY A 165 7.42 -15.72 -2.71
C GLY A 165 7.71 -17.06 -3.39
N THR A 166 7.87 -17.08 -4.71
CA THR A 166 8.23 -18.29 -5.46
C THR A 166 9.58 -18.86 -5.02
N GLN A 167 10.59 -18.00 -4.85
CA GLN A 167 11.91 -18.43 -4.35
C GLN A 167 11.85 -18.96 -2.93
N MET A 168 11.11 -18.29 -2.03
CA MET A 168 10.96 -18.75 -0.65
C MET A 168 10.20 -20.07 -0.57
N LYS A 169 9.17 -20.28 -1.41
CA LYS A 169 8.47 -21.57 -1.50
C LYS A 169 9.37 -22.69 -2.02
N ALA A 170 10.27 -22.39 -2.96
CA ALA A 170 11.24 -23.35 -3.45
C ALA A 170 12.24 -23.82 -2.37
N ILE A 171 12.59 -22.95 -1.42
CA ILE A 171 13.58 -23.24 -0.37
C ILE A 171 12.91 -23.83 0.89
N PHE A 172 11.79 -23.25 1.32
CA PHE A 172 11.17 -23.53 2.62
C PHE A 172 9.86 -24.34 2.51
N GLY A 173 9.46 -24.71 1.29
CA GLY A 173 8.23 -25.45 1.01
C GLY A 173 7.00 -24.56 0.79
N ASP A 174 5.99 -25.12 0.13
CA ASP A 174 4.72 -24.43 -0.14
C ASP A 174 3.79 -24.55 1.07
N ASN A 175 3.91 -23.59 1.99
CA ASN A 175 3.03 -23.49 3.14
C ASN A 175 2.62 -22.03 3.40
N SER A 176 1.58 -21.88 4.23
CA SER A 176 0.99 -20.56 4.51
C SER A 176 1.92 -19.62 5.27
N ALA A 177 2.79 -20.16 6.14
CA ALA A 177 3.74 -19.35 6.88
C ALA A 177 4.77 -18.71 5.94
N VAL A 178 5.26 -19.45 4.94
CA VAL A 178 6.15 -18.93 3.89
C VAL A 178 5.45 -17.82 3.10
N ASP A 179 4.16 -17.99 2.79
CA ASP A 179 3.36 -16.99 2.10
C ASP A 179 3.21 -15.67 2.87
N TYR A 180 2.99 -15.73 4.19
CA TYR A 180 2.92 -14.54 5.04
C TYR A 180 4.31 -13.92 5.26
N ALA A 181 5.34 -14.75 5.47
CA ALA A 181 6.71 -14.29 5.62
C ALA A 181 7.21 -13.56 4.38
N ALA A 182 6.95 -14.11 3.18
CA ALA A 182 7.28 -13.46 1.92
C ALA A 182 6.60 -12.09 1.79
N ALA A 183 5.31 -12.00 2.14
CA ALA A 183 4.58 -10.73 2.13
C ALA A 183 5.15 -9.71 3.12
N GLY A 184 5.50 -10.15 4.34
CA GLY A 184 6.13 -9.31 5.35
C GLY A 184 7.51 -8.80 4.93
N ILE A 185 8.37 -9.68 4.42
CA ILE A 185 9.71 -9.33 3.95
C ILE A 185 9.64 -8.40 2.74
N SER A 186 8.78 -8.69 1.75
CA SER A 186 8.62 -7.82 0.58
C SER A 186 8.11 -6.43 0.98
N GLY A 187 7.16 -6.37 1.91
CA GLY A 187 6.66 -5.11 2.44
C GLY A 187 7.77 -4.32 3.15
N ALA A 188 8.54 -4.98 4.01
CA ALA A 188 9.65 -4.37 4.73
C ALA A 188 10.73 -3.82 3.77
N VAL A 189 11.22 -4.65 2.84
CA VAL A 189 12.24 -4.26 1.84
C VAL A 189 11.74 -3.13 0.95
N GLY A 190 10.50 -3.25 0.45
CA GLY A 190 9.84 -2.20 -0.33
C GLY A 190 9.80 -0.85 0.36
N SER A 191 9.45 -0.89 1.65
CA SER A 191 9.35 0.31 2.47
C SER A 191 10.70 1.01 2.64
N LEU A 192 11.80 0.25 2.69
CA LEU A 192 13.16 0.78 2.86
C LEU A 192 13.62 1.53 1.61
N ILE A 193 13.34 0.98 0.42
CA ILE A 193 13.69 1.61 -0.86
C ILE A 193 13.06 3.00 -0.97
N GLY A 194 11.78 3.13 -0.61
CA GLY A 194 11.06 4.40 -0.62
C GLY A 194 11.28 5.30 0.61
N HIS A 195 12.05 4.86 1.62
CA HIS A 195 12.15 5.58 2.89
C HIS A 195 12.82 6.96 2.81
N PRO A 196 13.91 7.17 2.05
CA PRO A 196 14.50 8.50 1.90
C PRO A 196 13.49 9.54 1.39
N PHE A 197 12.68 9.17 0.41
CA PHE A 197 11.65 10.05 -0.16
C PHE A 197 10.54 10.35 0.86
N ASP A 198 10.11 9.36 1.62
CA ASP A 198 9.15 9.56 2.72
C ASP A 198 9.67 10.54 3.77
N THR A 199 10.95 10.43 4.14
CA THR A 199 11.55 11.32 5.13
C THR A 199 11.66 12.74 4.60
N ALA A 200 12.12 12.91 3.36
CA ALA A 200 12.17 14.21 2.71
C ALA A 200 10.77 14.85 2.61
N LEU A 201 9.75 14.06 2.27
CA LEU A 201 8.36 14.52 2.27
C LEU A 201 7.90 14.93 3.67
N THR A 202 8.18 14.12 4.69
CA THR A 202 7.75 14.38 6.07
C THR A 202 8.40 15.66 6.62
N LEU A 203 9.70 15.85 6.37
CA LEU A 203 10.43 17.06 6.77
C LEU A 203 9.90 18.29 6.02
N SER A 204 9.73 18.18 4.70
CA SER A 204 9.09 19.25 3.90
C SER A 204 7.67 19.56 4.38
N GLN A 205 6.93 18.54 4.81
CA GLN A 205 5.59 18.70 5.36
C GLN A 205 5.57 19.33 6.76
N ALA A 206 6.68 19.25 7.49
CA ALA A 206 6.87 19.90 8.77
C ALA A 206 7.53 21.28 8.67
N ASN A 207 7.77 21.79 7.46
CA ASN A 207 8.59 23.00 7.20
C ASN A 207 9.98 22.90 7.85
N GLN A 208 10.57 21.71 7.84
CA GLN A 208 11.93 21.43 8.32
C GLN A 208 12.88 21.23 7.13
N ASP A 209 14.13 21.63 7.29
CA ASP A 209 15.16 21.43 6.26
C ASP A 209 15.48 19.95 6.07
N VAL A 210 15.66 19.54 4.82
CA VAL A 210 16.00 18.17 4.47
C VAL A 210 17.51 17.96 4.62
N VAL A 211 17.92 17.35 5.73
CA VAL A 211 19.32 16.99 5.97
C VAL A 211 19.55 15.53 5.55
N MET A 212 20.54 15.28 4.68
CA MET A 212 20.84 13.92 4.16
C MET A 212 21.04 12.88 5.26
N LYS A 213 21.71 13.26 6.36
CA LYS A 213 21.92 12.38 7.53
C LYS A 213 20.62 11.92 8.20
N GLN A 214 19.51 12.64 8.00
CA GLN A 214 18.22 12.32 8.60
C GLN A 214 17.33 11.44 7.72
N LEU A 215 17.65 11.27 6.42
CA LEU A 215 16.77 10.58 5.47
C LEU A 215 16.46 9.13 5.85
N MET A 216 17.38 8.45 6.53
CA MET A 216 17.20 7.07 6.99
C MET A 216 16.66 6.96 8.42
N ARG A 217 16.37 8.09 9.09
CA ARG A 217 15.86 8.08 10.45
C ARG A 217 14.46 7.47 10.47
N GLY A 218 14.24 6.49 11.34
CA GLY A 218 13.00 5.73 11.42
C GLY A 218 12.79 4.68 10.32
N ALA A 219 13.81 4.39 9.49
CA ALA A 219 13.72 3.39 8.42
C ALA A 219 13.39 1.99 8.96
N PHE A 220 14.05 1.57 10.05
CA PHE A 220 13.78 0.30 10.70
C PHE A 220 12.34 0.21 11.23
N THR A 221 11.89 1.26 11.94
CA THR A 221 10.50 1.35 12.43
C THR A 221 9.51 1.26 11.28
N LYS A 222 9.75 1.94 10.15
CA LYS A 222 8.93 1.82 8.94
C LYS A 222 8.93 0.39 8.40
N ALA A 223 10.08 -0.24 8.25
CA ALA A 223 10.22 -1.58 7.70
C ALA A 223 9.43 -2.62 8.50
N VAL A 224 9.58 -2.61 9.83
CA VAL A 224 8.81 -3.49 10.71
C VAL A 224 7.32 -3.21 10.59
N THR A 225 6.92 -1.93 10.62
CA THR A 225 5.51 -1.54 10.56
C THR A 225 4.85 -1.95 9.25
N VAL A 226 5.51 -1.71 8.11
CA VAL A 226 4.99 -2.07 6.79
C VAL A 226 5.01 -3.58 6.59
N GLY A 227 6.03 -4.29 7.09
CA GLY A 227 6.04 -5.76 7.06
C GLY A 227 4.86 -6.36 7.82
N LEU A 228 4.57 -5.87 9.03
CA LEU A 228 3.39 -6.29 9.81
C LEU A 228 2.09 -5.92 9.10
N PHE A 229 1.99 -4.71 8.53
CA PHE A 229 0.84 -4.30 7.71
C PHE A 229 0.61 -5.28 6.56
N SER A 230 1.66 -5.67 5.82
CA SER A 230 1.56 -6.60 4.70
C SER A 230 1.09 -7.99 5.13
N ILE A 231 1.51 -8.48 6.30
CA ILE A 231 1.04 -9.75 6.88
C ILE A 231 -0.46 -9.65 7.22
N CYS A 232 -0.87 -8.60 7.94
CA CYS A 232 -2.27 -8.38 8.29
C CYS A 232 -3.15 -8.24 7.04
N TYR A 233 -2.70 -7.44 6.07
CA TYR A 233 -3.40 -7.22 4.81
C TYR A 233 -3.61 -8.53 4.03
N LYS A 234 -2.56 -9.36 3.88
CA LYS A 234 -2.67 -10.65 3.19
C LYS A 234 -3.64 -11.59 3.92
N SER A 235 -3.56 -11.66 5.25
CA SER A 235 -4.42 -12.49 6.08
C SER A 235 -5.91 -12.10 5.92
N ILE A 236 -6.21 -10.81 6.04
CA ILE A 236 -7.57 -10.29 5.93
C ILE A 236 -8.10 -10.44 4.49
N SER A 237 -7.26 -10.19 3.50
CA SER A 237 -7.63 -10.36 2.09
C SER A 237 -8.01 -11.81 1.77
N GLN A 238 -7.28 -12.79 2.31
CA GLN A 238 -7.60 -14.22 2.12
C GLN A 238 -8.94 -14.60 2.75
N VAL A 239 -9.22 -14.08 3.95
CA VAL A 239 -10.51 -14.29 4.63
C VAL A 239 -11.65 -13.68 3.81
N LEU A 240 -11.50 -12.45 3.33
CA LEU A 240 -12.52 -11.75 2.54
C LEU A 240 -12.77 -12.39 1.18
N MET A 241 -11.74 -12.89 0.50
CA MET A 241 -11.90 -13.57 -0.79
C MET A 241 -12.49 -14.98 -0.65
N GLY A 242 -12.74 -15.47 0.58
CA GLY A 242 -13.29 -16.79 0.79
C GLY A 242 -12.42 -17.89 0.18
N VAL A 243 -11.11 -17.69 0.14
CA VAL A 243 -10.17 -18.72 -0.33
C VAL A 243 -10.14 -19.81 0.73
N GLU A 244 -11.09 -20.75 0.63
CA GLU A 244 -10.99 -22.05 1.27
C GLU A 244 -9.68 -22.67 0.78
N LYS A 245 -8.70 -22.76 1.69
CA LYS A 245 -7.59 -23.67 1.49
C LYS A 245 -8.20 -25.06 1.44
N LYS A 246 -8.33 -25.63 0.24
CA LYS A 246 -8.41 -27.08 0.10
C LYS A 246 -7.18 -27.64 0.80
N GLY A 247 -7.39 -28.16 2.02
CA GLY A 247 -6.39 -28.92 2.73
C GLY A 247 -5.91 -30.04 1.82
N LYS A 248 -4.59 -30.18 1.73
CA LYS A 248 -3.98 -31.49 1.50
C LYS A 248 -3.86 -32.16 2.86
#